data_AF-A0A8R1UG60-F1
#
_entry.id   AF-A0A8R1UG60-F1
#
_cell.length_a   1.000
_cell.length_b   1.000
_cell.length_c   1.000
_cell.angle_alpha   90.00
_cell.angle_beta   90.00
_cell.angle_gamma   90.00
#
_symmetry.space_group_name_H-M   'P 1'
#
loop_
_entity.id
_entity.type
_entity.pdbx_description
1 polymer ?
#
loop_
_entity_poly.entity_id
_entity_poly.type
_entity_poly.pdbx_seq_one_letter_code
_entity_poly.pdbx_strand_id
1 'polypeptide(L)'
;MRKRRGEAKDEDDSILRHTVLFWLANPLTMIISARGNADSLVVAAVMGTLLLIQKGKWYHGAVVHGALAVQLKLYPIILLIPVYLHSIERQNKTSIIQILHLRHGDLSIWERLKMLINKRGLLYAMITIVSFAVTQLIFYKLYGDTFLNESLIYHFKRIDIRHNFSIYFYPLYLAEGNEWMSTLISKGVFIPQLICILLFSIRYSGELAFSSFLSLYSFVSLNKVCVHKSILCVVHFVPPRDIITNRGIPLSPPIFPLP
;
A
#
# COMPACT_ATOMS: atom_id res chain seq x y z
N MET A 1 15.72 36.25 7.42
CA MET A 1 15.56 34.79 7.16
C MET A 1 14.87 34.02 8.29
N ARG A 2 15.11 34.30 9.57
CA ARG A 2 14.44 33.62 10.70
C ARG A 2 12.93 33.87 10.79
N LYS A 3 12.47 35.09 10.44
CA LYS A 3 11.04 35.48 10.44
C LYS A 3 10.20 34.73 9.40
N ARG A 4 10.67 34.65 8.15
CA ARG A 4 10.04 33.83 7.09
C ARG A 4 9.99 32.33 7.41
N ARG A 5 10.93 31.83 8.23
CA ARG A 5 10.95 30.42 8.68
C ARG A 5 9.97 30.16 9.83
N GLY A 6 9.58 31.20 10.58
CA GLY A 6 8.51 31.13 11.58
C GLY A 6 7.15 31.16 10.90
N GLU A 7 6.93 32.14 10.01
CA GLU A 7 5.68 32.29 9.25
C GLU A 7 5.34 31.03 8.42
N ALA A 8 6.32 30.45 7.73
CA ALA A 8 6.10 29.20 6.97
C ALA A 8 5.78 27.99 7.87
N LYS A 9 6.30 27.96 9.10
CA LYS A 9 6.05 26.86 10.04
C LYS A 9 4.66 26.97 10.66
N ASP A 10 4.21 28.19 10.95
CA ASP A 10 2.89 28.46 11.47
C ASP A 10 1.79 28.18 10.41
N GLU A 11 2.10 28.44 9.14
CA GLU A 11 1.23 28.10 7.99
C GLU A 11 1.12 26.57 7.79
N ASP A 12 2.24 25.84 7.84
CA ASP A 12 2.27 24.37 7.81
C ASP A 12 1.46 23.75 8.97
N ASP A 13 1.61 24.27 10.18
CA ASP A 13 0.88 23.80 11.37
C ASP A 13 -0.63 24.09 11.28
N SER A 14 -1.01 25.20 10.65
CA SER A 14 -2.41 25.52 10.34
C SER A 14 -3.00 24.53 9.35
N ILE A 15 -2.33 24.29 8.21
CA ILE A 15 -2.78 23.35 7.18
C ILE A 15 -2.92 21.93 7.77
N LEU A 16 -1.95 21.50 8.59
CA LEU A 16 -2.01 20.23 9.29
C LEU A 16 -3.23 20.12 10.20
N ARG A 17 -3.52 21.15 11.01
CA ARG A 17 -4.69 21.17 11.91
C ARG A 17 -5.99 21.07 11.13
N HIS A 18 -6.16 21.88 10.07
CA HIS A 18 -7.35 21.83 9.23
C HIS A 18 -7.52 20.47 8.55
N THR A 19 -6.42 19.87 8.10
CA THR A 19 -6.44 18.54 7.49
C THR A 19 -6.84 17.47 8.50
N VAL A 20 -6.28 17.49 9.71
CA VAL A 20 -6.64 16.55 10.78
C VAL A 20 -8.11 16.73 11.21
N LEU A 21 -8.59 17.96 11.30
CA LEU A 21 -9.99 18.25 11.62
C LEU A 21 -10.93 17.75 10.51
N PHE A 22 -10.60 17.99 9.24
CA PHE A 22 -11.36 17.47 8.10
C PHE A 22 -11.40 15.94 8.11
N TRP A 23 -10.29 15.31 8.47
CA TRP A 23 -10.17 13.87 8.63
C TRP A 23 -11.03 13.32 9.78
N LEU A 24 -10.97 13.93 10.95
CA LEU A 24 -11.75 13.51 12.13
C LEU A 24 -13.25 13.74 11.94
N ALA A 25 -13.62 14.85 11.28
CA ALA A 25 -15.00 15.21 11.00
C ALA A 25 -15.59 14.47 9.78
N ASN A 26 -14.82 13.63 9.10
CA ASN A 26 -15.30 12.87 7.96
C ASN A 26 -16.40 11.88 8.43
N PRO A 27 -17.66 12.03 7.96
CA PRO A 27 -18.76 11.18 8.40
C PRO A 27 -18.53 9.71 8.09
N LEU A 28 -17.80 9.40 7.01
CA LEU A 28 -17.43 8.03 6.65
C LEU A 28 -16.52 7.41 7.72
N THR A 29 -15.63 8.19 8.31
CA THR A 29 -14.69 7.75 9.36
C THR A 29 -15.37 7.53 10.69
N MET A 30 -16.27 8.43 11.05
CA MET A 30 -17.08 8.27 12.25
C MET A 30 -17.99 7.04 12.16
N ILE A 31 -18.66 6.81 11.03
CA ILE A 31 -19.60 5.69 10.87
C ILE A 31 -18.90 4.33 10.91
N ILE A 32 -17.71 4.19 10.29
CA ILE A 32 -16.97 2.92 10.33
C ILE A 32 -16.43 2.64 11.72
N SER A 33 -15.89 3.65 12.39
CA SER A 33 -15.34 3.52 13.73
C SER A 33 -16.45 3.19 14.73
N ALA A 34 -17.61 3.84 14.62
CA ALA A 34 -18.79 3.56 15.45
C ALA A 34 -19.37 2.15 15.21
N ARG A 35 -19.15 1.55 14.04
CA ARG A 35 -19.55 0.17 13.73
C ARG A 35 -18.65 -0.90 14.33
N GLY A 36 -17.65 -0.53 15.15
CA GLY A 36 -16.77 -1.46 15.86
C GLY A 36 -15.77 -2.18 14.96
N ASN A 37 -15.41 -1.61 13.82
CA ASN A 37 -14.50 -2.23 12.86
C ASN A 37 -13.04 -1.91 13.22
N ALA A 38 -12.18 -2.93 13.28
CA ALA A 38 -10.75 -2.79 13.57
C ALA A 38 -9.92 -2.18 12.41
N ASP A 39 -10.55 -1.78 11.30
CA ASP A 39 -9.88 -1.18 10.15
C ASP A 39 -9.06 0.08 10.51
N SER A 40 -9.53 0.89 11.46
CA SER A 40 -8.80 2.08 11.92
C SER A 40 -7.46 1.72 12.57
N LEU A 41 -7.35 0.56 13.24
CA LEU A 41 -6.07 0.07 13.80
C LEU A 41 -5.09 -0.34 12.68
N VAL A 42 -5.60 -0.95 11.60
CA VAL A 42 -4.78 -1.30 10.44
C VAL A 42 -4.26 -0.05 9.75
N VAL A 43 -5.11 0.95 9.55
CA VAL A 43 -4.71 2.23 8.95
C VAL A 43 -3.67 2.95 9.83
N ALA A 44 -3.87 2.97 11.15
CA ALA A 44 -2.90 3.53 12.09
C ALA A 44 -1.54 2.80 12.02
N ALA A 45 -1.56 1.47 11.92
CA ALA A 45 -0.36 0.65 11.74
C ALA A 45 0.39 1.04 10.46
N VAL A 46 -0.32 1.09 9.32
CA VAL A 46 0.25 1.46 8.02
C VAL A 46 0.78 2.89 8.02
N MET A 47 0.05 3.86 8.58
CA MET A 47 0.56 5.22 8.71
C MET A 47 1.81 5.27 9.60
N GLY A 48 1.83 4.49 10.68
CA GLY A 48 2.99 4.33 11.55
C GLY A 48 4.23 3.81 10.82
N THR A 49 4.07 2.82 9.93
CA THR A 49 5.20 2.30 9.13
C THR A 49 5.75 3.35 8.18
N LEU A 50 4.87 4.04 7.45
CA LEU A 50 5.27 5.12 6.54
C LEU A 50 5.99 6.25 7.26
N LEU A 51 5.49 6.68 8.42
CA LEU A 51 6.13 7.70 9.25
C LEU A 51 7.53 7.27 9.74
N LEU A 52 7.70 6.00 10.12
CA LEU A 52 9.02 5.48 10.53
C LEU A 52 10.01 5.45 9.37
N ILE A 53 9.56 5.08 8.17
CA ILE A 53 10.39 5.10 6.95
C ILE A 53 10.81 6.52 6.60
N GLN A 54 9.88 7.48 6.64
CA GLN A 54 10.16 8.90 6.38
C GLN A 54 11.14 9.50 7.41
N LYS A 55 11.05 9.08 8.68
CA LYS A 55 12.01 9.45 9.73
C LYS A 55 13.38 8.76 9.60
N GLY A 56 13.59 7.93 8.58
CA GLY A 56 14.83 7.20 8.33
C GLY A 56 15.00 5.94 9.19
N LYS A 57 14.03 5.59 10.05
CA LYS A 57 14.03 4.40 10.91
C LYS A 57 13.44 3.19 10.17
N TRP A 58 13.98 2.88 8.99
CA TRP A 58 13.47 1.85 8.09
C TRP A 58 13.38 0.45 8.73
N TYR A 59 14.32 0.10 9.61
CA TYR A 59 14.30 -1.18 10.34
C TYR A 59 13.06 -1.33 11.23
N HIS A 60 12.75 -0.30 12.02
CA HIS A 60 11.56 -0.30 12.87
C HIS A 60 10.29 -0.27 12.02
N GLY A 61 10.32 0.46 10.90
CA GLY A 61 9.24 0.46 9.91
C GLY A 61 8.92 -0.95 9.39
N ALA A 62 9.95 -1.75 9.08
CA ALA A 62 9.80 -3.13 8.60
C ALA A 62 9.17 -4.04 9.65
N VAL A 63 9.62 -3.95 10.90
CA VAL A 63 9.08 -4.74 12.02
C VAL A 63 7.61 -4.39 12.28
N VAL A 64 7.27 -3.09 12.35
CA VAL A 64 5.88 -2.64 12.55
C VAL A 64 5.01 -3.05 11.35
N HIS A 65 5.56 -3.05 10.15
CA HIS A 65 4.85 -3.45 8.95
C HIS A 65 4.46 -4.92 9.01
N GLY A 66 5.41 -5.82 9.30
CA GLY A 66 5.13 -7.26 9.36
C GLY A 66 4.36 -7.67 10.60
N ALA A 67 4.87 -7.33 11.79
CA ALA A 67 4.32 -7.80 13.06
C ALA A 67 2.98 -7.16 13.42
N LEU A 68 2.68 -5.96 12.94
CA LEU A 68 1.48 -5.23 13.33
C LEU A 68 0.54 -4.99 12.14
N ALA A 69 0.99 -4.34 11.06
CA ALA A 69 0.09 -4.02 9.96
C ALA A 69 -0.40 -5.27 9.20
N VAL A 70 0.50 -6.17 8.80
CA VAL A 70 0.15 -7.40 8.06
C VAL A 70 -0.51 -8.45 8.97
N GLN A 71 -0.20 -8.44 10.26
CA GLN A 71 -0.84 -9.31 11.25
C GLN A 71 -2.32 -9.00 11.43
N LEU A 72 -2.67 -7.71 11.52
CA LEU A 72 -4.06 -7.29 11.75
C LEU A 72 -4.97 -7.60 10.55
N LYS A 73 -4.46 -7.39 9.33
CA LYS A 73 -5.07 -7.83 8.07
C LYS A 73 -3.97 -8.09 7.05
N LEU A 74 -4.17 -9.05 6.15
CA LEU A 74 -3.12 -9.46 5.20
C LEU A 74 -2.80 -8.44 4.11
N TYR A 75 -3.76 -7.59 3.71
CA TYR A 75 -3.61 -6.72 2.53
C TYR A 75 -2.45 -5.71 2.58
N PRO A 76 -1.99 -5.17 3.74
CA PRO A 76 -0.84 -4.28 3.81
C PRO A 76 0.47 -4.93 3.34
N ILE A 77 0.53 -6.25 3.13
CA ILE A 77 1.70 -6.92 2.55
C ILE A 77 2.08 -6.35 1.18
N ILE A 78 1.12 -5.81 0.45
CA ILE A 78 1.29 -5.22 -0.88
C ILE A 78 2.19 -3.99 -0.84
N LEU A 79 2.26 -3.31 0.30
CA LEU A 79 3.11 -2.15 0.50
C LEU A 79 4.60 -2.47 0.38
N LEU A 80 5.00 -3.75 0.38
CA LEU A 80 6.36 -4.16 0.07
C LEU A 80 6.80 -3.63 -1.31
N ILE A 81 5.91 -3.61 -2.30
CA ILE A 81 6.20 -3.15 -3.66
C ILE A 81 6.54 -1.64 -3.68
N PRO A 82 5.63 -0.72 -3.27
CA PRO A 82 5.93 0.71 -3.30
C PRO A 82 7.09 1.09 -2.37
N VAL A 83 7.25 0.43 -1.21
CA VAL A 83 8.40 0.68 -0.31
C VAL A 83 9.72 0.25 -0.95
N TYR A 84 9.74 -0.90 -1.64
CA TYR A 84 10.92 -1.39 -2.33
C TYR A 84 11.34 -0.46 -3.48
N LEU A 85 10.39 -0.07 -4.32
CA LEU A 85 10.63 0.86 -5.43
C LEU A 85 11.06 2.25 -4.96
N HIS A 86 10.43 2.79 -3.92
CA HIS A 86 10.87 4.04 -3.29
C HIS A 86 12.31 3.94 -2.76
N SER A 87 12.68 2.79 -2.21
CA SER A 87 14.04 2.56 -1.71
C SER A 87 15.08 2.56 -2.85
N ILE A 88 14.73 2.05 -4.03
CA ILE A 88 15.58 2.09 -5.24
C ILE A 88 15.79 3.53 -5.71
N GLU A 89 14.71 4.31 -5.86
CA GLU A 89 14.83 5.72 -6.27
C GLU A 89 15.68 6.53 -5.29
N ARG A 90 15.50 6.29 -3.99
CA ARG A 90 16.30 6.95 -2.94
C ARG A 90 17.79 6.56 -3.00
N GLN A 91 18.11 5.33 -3.42
CA GLN A 91 19.50 4.88 -3.59
C GLN A 91 20.14 5.53 -4.82
N ASN A 92 19.46 5.51 -5.96
CA ASN A 92 20.02 5.93 -7.24
C ASN A 92 19.86 7.45 -7.50
N LYS A 93 19.02 8.14 -6.71
CA LYS A 93 18.63 9.55 -6.90
C LYS A 93 18.04 9.84 -8.29
N THR A 94 17.53 8.80 -8.95
CA THR A 94 16.93 8.86 -10.29
C THR A 94 15.60 8.13 -10.25
N SER A 95 14.65 8.63 -11.03
CA SER A 95 13.33 7.99 -11.08
C SER A 95 13.40 6.64 -11.79
N ILE A 96 12.59 5.66 -11.36
CA ILE A 96 12.56 4.33 -11.98
C ILE A 96 12.17 4.43 -13.46
N ILE A 97 11.25 5.33 -13.80
CA ILE A 97 10.85 5.58 -15.18
C ILE A 97 12.06 6.00 -16.03
N GLN A 98 12.94 6.85 -15.48
CA GLN A 98 14.15 7.26 -16.18
C GLN A 98 15.08 6.06 -16.36
N ILE A 99 15.30 5.25 -15.32
CA ILE A 99 16.12 4.02 -15.39
C ILE A 99 15.60 3.06 -16.48
N LEU A 100 14.27 2.90 -16.58
CA LEU A 100 13.61 2.05 -17.58
C LEU A 100 13.68 2.64 -19.00
N HIS A 101 13.60 3.97 -19.14
CA HIS A 101 13.67 4.68 -20.43
C HIS A 101 15.09 4.99 -20.92
N LEU A 102 16.14 4.65 -20.16
CA LEU A 102 17.52 4.81 -20.60
C LEU A 102 17.71 4.13 -21.97
N ARG A 103 18.22 4.87 -22.97
CA ARG A 103 18.35 4.38 -24.35
C ARG A 103 19.20 3.11 -24.39
N HIS A 104 18.90 2.22 -25.32
CA HIS A 104 19.50 0.89 -25.46
C HIS A 104 21.02 0.89 -25.77
N GLY A 105 21.67 2.06 -25.83
CA GLY A 105 23.09 2.26 -26.15
C GLY A 105 23.97 2.82 -25.03
N ASP A 106 23.41 3.34 -23.92
CA ASP A 106 24.24 3.98 -22.87
C ASP A 106 24.76 3.00 -21.80
N LEU A 107 24.06 1.88 -21.56
CA LEU A 107 24.36 0.92 -20.48
C LEU A 107 24.01 -0.52 -20.88
N SER A 108 24.75 -1.50 -20.36
CA SER A 108 24.43 -2.92 -20.51
C SER A 108 23.14 -3.30 -19.75
N ILE A 109 22.39 -4.29 -20.24
CA ILE A 109 21.19 -4.82 -19.56
C ILE A 109 21.50 -5.23 -18.12
N TRP A 110 22.70 -5.78 -17.88
CA TRP A 110 23.17 -6.20 -16.56
C TRP A 110 23.34 -5.04 -15.58
N GLU A 111 23.79 -3.88 -16.06
CA GLU A 111 23.95 -2.68 -15.24
C GLU A 111 22.59 -2.12 -14.83
N ARG A 112 21.61 -2.16 -15.73
CA ARG A 112 20.22 -1.79 -15.44
C ARG A 112 19.62 -2.70 -14.37
N LEU A 113 19.76 -4.02 -14.50
CA LEU A 113 19.30 -4.96 -13.47
C LEU A 113 19.99 -4.70 -12.13
N LYS A 114 21.30 -4.42 -12.13
CA LYS A 114 22.05 -4.11 -10.91
C LYS A 114 21.55 -2.84 -10.23
N MET A 115 21.13 -1.82 -10.99
CA MET A 115 20.52 -0.60 -10.45
C MET A 115 19.14 -0.85 -9.83
N LEU A 116 18.41 -1.87 -10.30
CA LEU A 116 17.10 -2.27 -9.74
C LEU A 116 17.22 -3.17 -8.49
N ILE A 117 18.42 -3.66 -8.17
CA ILE A 117 18.66 -4.48 -6.98
C ILE A 117 19.09 -3.57 -5.83
N ASN A 118 18.23 -3.46 -4.82
CA ASN A 118 18.53 -2.71 -3.61
C ASN A 118 18.60 -3.62 -2.39
N LYS A 119 19.80 -3.75 -1.81
CA LYS A 119 20.03 -4.55 -0.59
C LYS A 119 19.18 -4.07 0.59
N ARG A 120 19.00 -2.76 0.76
CA ARG A 120 18.18 -2.21 1.86
C ARG A 120 16.70 -2.52 1.67
N GLY A 121 16.20 -2.42 0.44
CA GLY A 121 14.83 -2.79 0.11
C GLY A 121 14.57 -4.29 0.30
N LEU A 122 15.49 -5.14 -0.13
CA LEU A 122 15.40 -6.59 0.09
C LEU A 122 15.44 -6.94 1.57
N LEU A 123 16.33 -6.31 2.33
CA LEU A 123 16.42 -6.51 3.78
C LEU A 123 15.14 -6.05 4.49
N TYR A 124 14.54 -4.93 4.08
CA TYR A 124 13.23 -4.49 4.57
C TYR A 124 12.17 -5.57 4.33
N ALA A 125 12.06 -6.09 3.10
CA ALA A 125 11.10 -7.12 2.77
C ALA A 125 11.32 -8.41 3.59
N MET A 126 12.57 -8.84 3.75
CA MET A 126 12.93 -9.99 4.58
C MET A 126 12.52 -9.79 6.04
N ILE A 127 12.81 -8.64 6.65
CA ILE A 127 12.43 -8.34 8.04
C ILE A 127 10.91 -8.32 8.19
N THR A 128 10.18 -7.72 7.24
CA THR A 128 8.71 -7.70 7.24
C THR A 128 8.14 -9.12 7.18
N ILE A 129 8.64 -9.98 6.28
CA ILE A 129 8.17 -11.38 6.16
C ILE A 129 8.50 -12.18 7.42
N VAL A 130 9.72 -12.06 7.94
CA VAL A 130 10.15 -12.78 9.15
C VAL A 130 9.36 -12.33 10.37
N SER A 131 9.16 -11.03 10.57
CA SER A 131 8.38 -10.51 11.69
C SER A 131 6.91 -10.93 11.63
N PHE A 132 6.31 -10.96 10.44
CA PHE A 132 4.99 -11.54 10.24
C PHE A 132 4.97 -13.05 10.57
N ALA A 133 5.91 -13.82 10.02
CA ALA A 133 5.98 -15.28 10.26
C ALA A 133 6.17 -15.64 11.74
N VAL A 134 7.03 -14.90 12.46
CA VAL A 134 7.22 -15.07 13.91
C VAL A 134 5.91 -14.81 14.65
N THR A 135 5.19 -13.75 14.30
CA THR A 135 3.92 -13.41 14.93
C THR A 135 2.88 -14.50 14.66
N GLN A 136 2.77 -14.98 13.42
CA GLN A 136 1.90 -16.11 13.06
C GLN A 136 2.25 -17.39 13.84
N LEU A 137 3.54 -17.68 14.03
CA LEU A 137 3.99 -18.86 14.77
C LEU A 137 3.64 -18.77 16.26
N ILE A 138 3.74 -17.58 16.86
CA ILE A 138 3.30 -17.35 18.25
C ILE A 138 1.81 -17.65 18.39
N PHE A 139 0.97 -17.11 17.50
CA PHE A 139 -0.48 -17.36 17.54
C PHE A 139 -0.84 -18.81 17.21
N TYR A 140 -0.13 -19.45 16.29
CA TYR A 140 -0.31 -20.87 16.00
C TYR A 140 -0.01 -21.74 17.23
N LYS A 141 1.05 -21.43 17.99
CA LYS A 141 1.35 -22.16 19.23
C LYS A 141 0.28 -21.99 20.31
N LEU A 142 -0.41 -20.85 20.35
CA LEU A 142 -1.46 -20.57 21.34
C LEU A 142 -2.81 -21.19 20.97
N TYR A 143 -3.17 -21.20 19.68
CA TYR A 143 -4.53 -21.49 19.22
C TYR A 143 -4.62 -22.68 18.24
N GLY A 144 -3.49 -23.25 17.81
CA GLY A 144 -3.41 -24.40 16.93
C GLY A 144 -4.00 -24.17 15.54
N ASP A 145 -4.55 -25.23 14.96
CA ASP A 145 -5.06 -25.26 13.57
C ASP A 145 -6.29 -24.38 13.37
N THR A 146 -7.07 -24.11 14.43
CA THR A 146 -8.22 -23.21 14.37
C THR A 146 -7.79 -21.80 13.96
N PHE A 147 -6.67 -21.31 14.49
CA PHE A 147 -6.14 -20.01 14.11
C PHE A 147 -5.72 -19.98 12.64
N LEU A 148 -5.01 -20.99 12.16
CA LEU A 148 -4.55 -21.05 10.77
C LEU A 148 -5.73 -21.04 9.78
N ASN A 149 -6.77 -21.83 10.10
CA ASN A 149 -7.95 -21.92 9.26
C ASN A 149 -8.71 -20.60 9.17
N GLU A 150 -8.96 -19.96 10.31
CA GLU A 150 -9.75 -18.72 10.36
C GLU A 150 -8.96 -17.48 9.93
N SER A 151 -7.67 -17.38 10.29
CA SER A 151 -6.87 -16.16 10.02
C SER A 151 -6.24 -16.12 8.63
N LEU A 152 -5.97 -17.28 8.01
CA LEU A 152 -5.28 -17.36 6.71
C LEU A 152 -6.13 -18.06 5.67
N ILE A 153 -6.45 -19.34 5.89
CA ILE A 153 -7.02 -20.20 4.84
C ILE A 153 -8.40 -19.73 4.40
N TYR A 154 -9.23 -19.29 5.35
CA TYR A 154 -10.57 -18.77 5.10
C TYR A 154 -10.57 -17.63 4.08
N HIS A 155 -9.61 -16.70 4.16
CA HIS A 155 -9.52 -15.55 3.26
C HIS A 155 -9.19 -15.93 1.80
N PHE A 156 -8.47 -17.04 1.58
CA PHE A 156 -8.18 -17.52 0.23
C PHE A 156 -9.37 -18.24 -0.40
N LYS A 157 -10.10 -19.04 0.40
CA LYS A 157 -11.24 -19.85 -0.06
C LYS A 157 -12.51 -19.03 -0.26
N ARG A 158 -12.69 -17.94 0.49
CA ARG A 158 -13.95 -17.18 0.45
C ARG A 158 -14.22 -16.59 -0.95
N ILE A 159 -15.40 -16.92 -1.47
CA ILE A 159 -16.05 -16.27 -2.61
C ILE A 159 -17.41 -15.81 -2.08
N ASP A 160 -17.66 -14.51 -2.14
CA ASP A 160 -18.95 -13.93 -1.75
C ASP A 160 -19.58 -13.38 -3.01
N ILE A 161 -20.75 -13.90 -3.37
CA ILE A 161 -21.47 -13.48 -4.58
C ILE A 161 -22.60 -12.52 -4.18
N ARG A 162 -23.38 -12.82 -3.15
CA ARG A 162 -24.62 -12.09 -2.84
C ARG A 162 -24.46 -10.63 -2.38
N HIS A 163 -23.34 -10.26 -1.77
CA HIS A 163 -23.12 -8.89 -1.24
C HIS A 163 -21.78 -8.31 -1.67
N ASN A 164 -21.39 -8.57 -2.92
CA ASN A 164 -20.09 -8.21 -3.46
C ASN A 164 -20.19 -7.02 -4.41
N PHE A 165 -19.48 -5.94 -4.06
CA PHE A 165 -19.36 -4.71 -4.86
C PHE A 165 -18.17 -4.75 -5.82
N SER A 166 -17.50 -5.90 -5.93
CA SER A 166 -16.42 -6.04 -6.89
C SER A 166 -16.94 -5.92 -8.31
N ILE A 167 -16.09 -5.39 -9.19
CA ILE A 167 -16.33 -5.33 -10.64
C ILE A 167 -16.58 -6.74 -11.20
N TYR A 168 -16.08 -7.77 -10.52
CA TYR A 168 -16.16 -9.17 -10.89
C TYR A 168 -17.40 -9.90 -10.38
N PHE A 169 -18.31 -9.21 -9.68
CA PHE A 169 -19.55 -9.81 -9.17
C PHE A 169 -20.34 -10.51 -10.28
N TYR A 170 -20.63 -9.82 -11.39
CA TYR A 170 -21.47 -10.36 -12.46
C TYR A 170 -20.80 -11.54 -13.21
N PRO A 171 -19.51 -11.46 -13.60
CA PRO A 171 -18.79 -12.62 -14.13
C PRO A 171 -18.75 -13.83 -13.19
N LEU A 172 -18.55 -13.61 -11.87
CA LEU A 172 -18.54 -14.69 -10.88
C LEU A 172 -19.92 -15.31 -10.67
N TYR A 173 -20.98 -14.49 -10.75
CA TYR A 173 -22.36 -14.94 -10.69
C TYR A 173 -22.73 -15.80 -11.90
N LEU A 174 -22.36 -15.40 -13.11
CA LEU A 174 -22.61 -16.20 -14.32
C LEU A 174 -21.81 -17.52 -14.37
N ALA A 175 -20.68 -17.58 -13.66
CA ALA A 175 -19.87 -18.78 -13.52
C ALA A 175 -20.32 -19.71 -12.39
N GLU A 176 -21.38 -19.34 -11.65
CA GLU A 176 -21.97 -20.16 -10.61
C GLU A 176 -22.52 -21.47 -11.23
N GLY A 177 -21.97 -22.61 -10.80
CA GLY A 177 -22.26 -23.94 -11.37
C GLY A 177 -21.18 -24.54 -12.27
N ASN A 178 -20.18 -23.76 -12.69
CA ASN A 178 -18.99 -24.25 -13.41
C ASN A 178 -17.72 -23.96 -12.61
N GLU A 179 -17.21 -24.97 -11.90
CA GLU A 179 -16.03 -24.83 -11.02
C GLU A 179 -14.78 -24.33 -11.76
N TRP A 180 -14.59 -24.78 -13.00
CA TRP A 180 -13.44 -24.37 -13.82
C TRP A 180 -13.51 -22.88 -14.14
N MET A 181 -14.67 -22.40 -14.61
CA MET A 181 -14.85 -20.99 -14.98
C MET A 181 -14.77 -20.07 -13.76
N SER A 182 -15.38 -20.46 -12.64
CA SER A 182 -15.30 -19.70 -11.38
C SER A 182 -13.88 -19.60 -10.85
N THR A 183 -13.10 -20.69 -10.93
CA THR A 183 -11.68 -20.70 -10.53
C THR A 183 -10.82 -19.83 -11.45
N LEU A 184 -11.05 -19.91 -12.76
CA LEU A 184 -10.31 -19.13 -13.76
C LEU A 184 -10.53 -17.64 -13.56
N ILE A 185 -11.79 -17.20 -13.39
CA ILE A 185 -12.12 -15.80 -13.11
C ILE A 185 -11.51 -15.38 -11.78
N SER A 186 -11.75 -16.15 -10.71
CA SER A 186 -11.25 -15.83 -9.36
C SER A 186 -9.73 -15.66 -9.29
N LYS A 187 -8.97 -16.46 -10.05
CA LYS A 187 -7.51 -16.34 -10.13
C LYS A 187 -7.07 -15.28 -11.14
N GLY A 188 -7.80 -15.11 -12.24
CA GLY A 188 -7.52 -14.11 -13.28
C GLY A 188 -7.59 -12.68 -12.77
N VAL A 189 -8.42 -12.40 -11.76
CA VAL A 189 -8.55 -11.09 -11.10
C VAL A 189 -7.22 -10.57 -10.54
N PHE A 190 -6.30 -11.44 -10.12
CA PHE A 190 -5.00 -11.02 -9.58
C PHE A 190 -4.10 -10.37 -10.63
N ILE A 191 -4.32 -10.62 -11.93
CA ILE A 191 -3.50 -10.07 -13.02
C ILE A 191 -3.69 -8.54 -13.15
N PRO A 192 -4.89 -8.01 -13.45
CA PRO A 192 -5.10 -6.57 -13.54
C PRO A 192 -4.80 -5.87 -12.20
N GLN A 193 -5.07 -6.55 -11.07
CA GLN A 193 -4.73 -6.06 -9.74
C GLN A 193 -3.22 -5.85 -9.57
N LEU A 194 -2.40 -6.85 -9.91
CA LEU A 194 -0.94 -6.75 -9.82
C LEU A 194 -0.38 -5.72 -10.80
N ILE A 195 -0.91 -5.66 -12.03
CA ILE A 195 -0.50 -4.67 -13.04
C ILE A 195 -0.72 -3.25 -12.51
N CYS A 196 -1.91 -2.94 -11.99
CA CYS A 196 -2.20 -1.60 -11.44
C CYS A 196 -1.28 -1.26 -10.26
N ILE A 197 -1.07 -2.20 -9.33
CA ILE A 197 -0.17 -2.00 -8.19
C ILE A 197 1.25 -1.67 -8.67
N LEU A 198 1.77 -2.43 -9.63
CA LEU A 198 3.11 -2.20 -10.19
C LEU A 198 3.19 -0.86 -10.93
N LEU A 199 2.21 -0.54 -11.78
CA LEU A 199 2.18 0.71 -12.54
C LEU A 199 2.14 1.93 -11.61
N PHE A 200 1.26 1.94 -10.61
CA PHE A 200 1.21 3.05 -9.64
C PHE A 200 2.46 3.11 -8.78
N SER A 201 3.00 1.97 -8.36
CA SER A 201 4.22 1.93 -7.57
C SER A 201 5.41 2.47 -8.35
N ILE A 202 5.55 2.13 -9.64
CA ILE A 202 6.60 2.65 -10.52
C ILE A 202 6.38 4.15 -10.76
N ARG A 203 5.16 4.54 -11.14
CA ARG A 203 4.85 5.92 -11.55
C ARG A 203 5.01 6.94 -10.44
N TYR A 204 4.73 6.56 -9.20
CA TYR A 204 4.71 7.44 -8.04
C TYR A 204 5.72 7.05 -6.96
N SER A 205 6.72 6.23 -7.28
CA SER A 205 7.74 5.75 -6.32
C SER A 205 8.47 6.88 -5.57
N GLY A 206 8.55 8.09 -6.13
CA GLY A 206 9.13 9.26 -5.46
C GLY A 206 8.35 9.70 -4.23
N GLU A 207 7.03 9.54 -4.24
CA GLU A 207 6.12 9.89 -3.15
C GLU A 207 5.60 8.62 -2.47
N LEU A 208 6.34 8.14 -1.45
CA LEU A 208 6.05 6.85 -0.80
C LEU A 208 4.59 6.72 -0.32
N ALA A 209 4.05 7.75 0.34
CA ALA A 209 2.70 7.69 0.90
C ALA A 209 1.63 7.64 -0.19
N PHE A 210 1.77 8.45 -1.23
CA PHE A 210 0.83 8.49 -2.35
C PHE A 210 0.89 7.20 -3.19
N SER A 211 2.09 6.68 -3.44
CA SER A 211 2.32 5.39 -4.08
C SER A 211 1.70 4.21 -3.32
N SER A 212 1.92 4.19 -2.00
CA SER A 212 1.31 3.22 -1.09
C SER A 212 -0.21 3.29 -1.14
N PHE A 213 -0.77 4.51 -1.23
CA PHE A 213 -2.20 4.71 -1.27
C PHE A 213 -2.82 4.19 -2.54
N LEU A 214 -2.27 4.56 -3.70
CA LEU A 214 -2.77 4.07 -4.98
C LEU A 214 -2.63 2.54 -5.10
N SER A 215 -1.58 1.97 -4.52
CA SER A 215 -1.40 0.51 -4.48
C SER A 215 -2.48 -0.18 -3.66
N LEU A 216 -2.78 0.32 -2.45
CA LEU A 216 -3.84 -0.20 -1.61
C LEU A 216 -5.23 0.03 -2.22
N TYR A 217 -5.44 1.18 -2.85
CA TYR A 217 -6.68 1.50 -3.55
C TYR A 217 -6.94 0.54 -4.69
N SER A 218 -5.94 0.33 -5.54
CA SER A 218 -6.03 -0.60 -6.66
C SER A 218 -6.27 -2.03 -6.20
N PHE A 219 -5.59 -2.45 -5.13
CA PHE A 219 -5.81 -3.76 -4.55
C PHE A 219 -7.27 -3.97 -4.14
N VAL A 220 -7.85 -3.03 -3.40
CA VAL A 220 -9.23 -3.17 -2.90
C VAL A 220 -10.25 -3.04 -4.03
N SER A 221 -10.09 -2.06 -4.94
CA SER A 221 -11.02 -1.84 -6.05
C SER A 221 -11.06 -3.01 -7.03
N LEU A 222 -9.91 -3.66 -7.27
CA LEU A 222 -9.78 -4.80 -8.18
C LEU A 222 -9.81 -6.15 -7.46
N ASN A 223 -10.19 -6.22 -6.18
CA ASN A 223 -10.29 -7.50 -5.49
C ASN A 223 -11.55 -8.27 -5.94
N LYS A 224 -11.47 -9.61 -5.98
CA LYS A 224 -12.61 -10.49 -6.32
C LYS A 224 -13.76 -10.41 -5.29
N VAL A 225 -13.47 -10.01 -4.06
CA VAL A 225 -14.48 -9.78 -3.01
C VAL A 225 -14.26 -8.37 -2.46
N CYS A 226 -15.20 -7.49 -2.76
CA CYS A 226 -15.18 -6.12 -2.30
C CYS A 226 -16.45 -5.82 -1.48
N VAL A 227 -16.27 -5.56 -0.19
CA VAL A 227 -17.36 -5.21 0.73
C VAL A 227 -17.25 -3.72 1.02
N HIS A 228 -18.37 -3.02 1.21
CA HIS A 228 -18.42 -1.58 1.51
C HIS A 228 -17.38 -1.11 2.55
N LYS A 229 -17.15 -1.90 3.61
CA LYS A 229 -16.18 -1.58 4.66
C LYS A 229 -14.74 -1.47 4.13
N SER A 230 -14.37 -2.31 3.16
CA SER A 230 -13.04 -2.30 2.52
C SER A 230 -12.86 -1.08 1.61
N ILE A 231 -13.90 -0.72 0.83
CA ILE A 231 -13.88 0.45 -0.07
C ILE A 231 -13.68 1.73 0.74
N LEU A 232 -14.42 1.88 1.84
CA LEU A 232 -14.27 3.05 2.69
C LEU A 232 -12.91 3.07 3.41
N CYS A 233 -12.35 1.93 3.85
CA CYS A 233 -11.03 1.87 4.49
C CYS A 233 -9.91 2.46 3.61
N VAL A 234 -10.01 2.32 2.29
CA VAL A 234 -9.06 2.96 1.37
C VAL A 234 -9.29 4.46 1.26
N VAL A 235 -10.54 4.92 1.25
CA VAL A 235 -10.84 6.37 1.34
C VAL A 235 -10.19 6.98 2.59
N HIS A 236 -9.90 6.17 3.63
CA HIS A 236 -9.19 6.61 4.84
C HIS A 236 -7.68 6.82 4.69
N PHE A 237 -7.12 6.44 3.56
CA PHE A 237 -5.67 6.48 3.37
C PHE A 237 -5.23 7.56 2.38
N VAL A 238 -6.13 8.46 1.93
CA VAL A 238 -5.77 9.58 1.03
C VAL A 238 -4.75 10.47 1.74
N PRO A 239 -3.45 10.39 1.39
CA PRO A 239 -2.48 11.25 2.01
C PRO A 239 -2.67 12.65 1.41
N PRO A 240 -2.73 13.71 2.22
CA PRO A 240 -2.72 15.07 1.70
C PRO A 240 -1.42 15.27 0.90
N ARG A 241 -1.55 15.43 -0.42
CA ARG A 241 -0.43 15.63 -1.35
C ARG A 241 0.48 16.77 -0.92
N ASP A 242 -0.06 17.76 -0.20
CA ASP A 242 0.68 18.98 0.13
C ASP A 242 1.52 18.86 1.42
N ILE A 243 1.21 17.93 2.32
CA ILE A 243 1.87 17.86 3.64
C ILE A 243 3.19 17.07 3.61
N ILE A 244 3.39 16.21 2.61
CA ILE A 244 4.54 15.29 2.55
C ILE A 244 5.65 15.80 1.61
N THR A 245 5.34 16.76 0.74
CA THR A 245 6.18 17.16 -0.40
C THR A 245 7.25 18.21 -0.04
N ASN A 246 7.21 18.78 1.17
CA ASN A 246 8.13 19.85 1.58
C ASN A 246 9.49 19.38 2.15
N ARG A 247 9.88 18.11 1.95
CA ARG A 247 11.22 17.60 2.31
C ARG A 247 11.96 16.96 1.13
N GLY A 248 12.26 17.79 0.14
CA GLY A 248 13.53 17.73 -0.59
C GLY A 248 13.72 16.64 -1.65
N ILE A 249 12.66 16.04 -2.19
CA ILE A 249 12.74 15.28 -3.44
C ILE A 249 12.03 16.11 -4.51
N PRO A 250 12.74 16.65 -5.52
CA PRO A 250 12.10 17.42 -6.57
C PRO A 250 11.08 16.54 -7.29
N LEU A 251 9.85 17.05 -7.40
CA LEU A 251 8.80 16.48 -8.24
C LEU A 251 9.38 16.26 -9.65
N SER A 252 9.38 15.02 -10.13
CA SER A 252 9.52 14.78 -11.56
C SER A 252 8.39 15.54 -12.26
N PRO A 253 8.67 16.45 -13.21
CA PRO A 253 7.63 17.24 -13.86
C PRO A 253 6.58 16.33 -14.51
N PRO A 254 5.31 16.76 -14.63
CA PRO A 254 4.34 16.04 -15.43
C PRO A 254 4.82 16.03 -16.89
N ILE A 255 5.16 14.85 -17.41
CA ILE A 255 5.69 14.67 -18.79
C ILE A 255 4.57 14.68 -19.85
N PHE A 256 3.29 14.79 -19.46
CA PHE A 256 2.22 14.96 -20.43
C PHE A 256 1.79 16.44 -20.52
N PRO A 257 1.98 17.11 -21.67
CA PRO A 257 1.15 18.24 -22.00
C PRO A 257 -0.27 17.70 -22.10
N LEU A 258 -1.17 18.18 -21.24
CA LEU A 258 -2.60 18.06 -21.54
C LEU A 258 -2.85 18.85 -22.84
N PRO A 259 -3.64 18.31 -23.77
CA PRO A 259 -3.98 19.02 -25.01
C PRO A 259 -4.69 20.35 -24.73
#